data_AF-A0A6P0UFJ1-F1
#
_entry.id   AF-A0A6P0UFJ1-F1
#
_cell.length_a   1.000
_cell.length_b   1.000
_cell.length_c   1.000
_cell.angle_alpha   90.00
_cell.angle_beta   90.00
_cell.angle_gamma   90.00
#
_symmetry.space_group_name_H-M   'P 1'
#
loop_
_entity.id
_entity.type
_entity.pdbx_description
1 polymer ?
#
loop_
_entity_poly.entity_id
_entity_poly.type
_entity_poly.pdbx_seq_one_letter_code
_entity_poly.pdbx_strand_id
1 'polypeptide(L)'
;MNEIDRLIKRIIPPPTREEREGFSNDHILTGLNQLELDQVKERLLQMIKDDGDYLIAETLVKLNSVEATNHMEIWLNKASSPAVRIKWASFITEIRNGDLKMEAIAYQEFQNFKFKYEVESIIFYDLIKFQSDRINDLIRNYIDHKYFLVSLHAKRALGLDDE
;
A
#
# COMPACT_ATOMS: atom_id res chain seq x y z
N MET A 1 10.40 10.63 -26.93
CA MET A 1 10.14 10.40 -25.49
C MET A 1 10.71 11.58 -24.75
N ASN A 2 9.85 12.39 -24.15
CA ASN A 2 10.28 13.60 -23.45
C ASN A 2 11.00 13.21 -22.13
N GLU A 3 11.56 14.19 -21.43
CA GLU A 3 12.34 13.96 -20.21
C GLU A 3 11.48 13.37 -19.08
N ILE A 4 10.24 13.86 -18.92
CA ILE A 4 9.30 13.35 -17.93
C ILE A 4 8.90 11.89 -18.19
N ASP A 5 8.72 11.47 -19.45
CA ASP A 5 8.42 10.08 -19.81
C ASP A 5 9.57 9.14 -19.43
N ARG A 6 10.83 9.60 -19.58
CA ARG A 6 12.02 8.84 -19.15
C ARG A 6 12.05 8.72 -17.63
N LEU A 7 11.74 9.79 -16.92
CA LEU A 7 11.69 9.80 -15.47
C LEU A 7 10.60 8.86 -14.95
N ILE A 8 9.40 8.92 -15.52
CA ILE A 8 8.26 8.06 -15.14
C ILE A 8 8.60 6.57 -15.32
N LYS A 9 9.28 6.19 -16.40
CA LYS A 9 9.72 4.80 -16.60
C LYS A 9 10.74 4.32 -15.57
N ARG A 10 11.51 5.24 -14.97
CA ARG A 10 12.43 4.91 -13.88
C ARG A 10 11.71 4.81 -12.54
N ILE A 11 10.67 5.63 -12.33
CA ILE A 11 9.88 5.64 -11.09
C ILE A 11 8.92 4.45 -11.03
N ILE A 12 8.30 4.13 -12.17
CA ILE A 12 7.37 3.03 -12.38
C ILE A 12 7.93 2.14 -13.50
N PRO A 13 8.91 1.26 -13.21
CA PRO A 13 9.40 0.29 -14.17
C PRO A 13 8.30 -0.71 -14.57
N PRO A 14 8.47 -1.52 -15.63
CA PRO A 14 7.46 -2.48 -16.07
C PRO A 14 6.94 -3.41 -14.94
N PRO A 15 5.67 -3.85 -14.99
CA PRO A 15 5.07 -4.72 -13.97
C PRO A 15 5.52 -6.18 -14.09
N THR A 16 6.82 -6.41 -14.16
CA THR A 16 7.43 -7.74 -14.16
C THR A 16 8.16 -7.97 -12.85
N ARG A 17 8.32 -9.25 -12.49
CA ARG A 17 9.02 -9.62 -11.27
C ARG A 17 10.47 -9.16 -11.32
N GLU A 18 11.13 -9.36 -12.46
CA GLU A 18 12.53 -9.03 -12.70
C GLU A 18 12.84 -7.55 -12.50
N GLU A 19 11.88 -6.68 -12.85
CA GLU A 19 12.04 -5.23 -12.76
C GLU A 19 11.64 -4.67 -11.38
N ARG A 20 10.82 -5.39 -10.60
CA ARG A 20 10.19 -4.85 -9.39
C ARG A 20 10.51 -5.59 -8.09
N GLU A 21 11.06 -6.80 -8.14
CA GLU A 21 11.45 -7.51 -6.92
C GLU A 21 12.58 -6.76 -6.20
N GLY A 22 12.28 -6.27 -4.99
CA GLY A 22 13.21 -5.44 -4.20
C GLY A 22 13.39 -4.01 -4.72
N PHE A 23 12.59 -3.57 -5.70
CA PHE A 23 12.67 -2.21 -6.23
C PHE A 23 12.11 -1.18 -5.23
N SER A 24 12.80 -0.04 -5.09
CA SER A 24 12.25 1.17 -4.48
C SER A 24 12.65 2.40 -5.31
N ASN A 25 11.69 3.29 -5.52
CA ASN A 25 11.90 4.58 -6.18
C ASN A 25 12.29 5.72 -5.23
N ASP A 26 12.52 5.47 -3.93
CA ASP A 26 12.81 6.51 -2.93
C ASP A 26 14.03 7.36 -3.31
N HIS A 27 15.09 6.71 -3.78
CA HIS A 27 16.31 7.37 -4.21
C HIS A 27 16.10 8.28 -5.44
N ILE A 28 15.13 7.96 -6.30
CA ILE A 28 14.78 8.78 -7.45
C ILE A 28 14.01 10.00 -6.97
N LEU A 29 12.94 9.78 -6.17
CA LEU A 29 12.08 10.85 -5.67
C LEU A 29 12.84 11.87 -4.83
N THR A 30 13.79 11.41 -3.99
CA THR A 30 14.62 12.27 -3.14
C THR A 30 15.54 13.19 -3.96
N GLY A 31 15.87 12.80 -5.20
CA GLY A 31 16.71 13.58 -6.11
C GLY A 31 15.97 14.61 -6.95
N LEU A 32 14.64 14.64 -6.92
CA LEU A 32 13.83 15.53 -7.75
C LEU A 32 13.63 16.90 -7.08
N ASN A 33 13.62 17.95 -7.90
CA ASN A 33 13.17 19.26 -7.46
C ASN A 33 11.63 19.35 -7.45
N GLN A 34 11.09 20.43 -6.87
CA GLN A 34 9.64 20.60 -6.72
C GLN A 34 8.88 20.57 -8.06
N LEU A 35 9.41 21.19 -9.11
CA LEU A 35 8.78 21.20 -10.43
C LEU A 35 8.71 19.78 -11.03
N GLU A 36 9.78 19.00 -10.89
CA GLU A 36 9.81 17.61 -11.34
C GLU A 36 8.85 16.74 -10.52
N LEU A 37 8.78 16.95 -9.19
CA LEU A 37 7.84 16.24 -8.33
C LEU A 37 6.38 16.52 -8.73
N ASP A 38 6.05 17.78 -9.04
CA ASP A 38 4.71 18.18 -9.47
C ASP A 38 4.35 17.54 -10.82
N GLN A 39 5.29 17.55 -11.78
CA GLN A 39 5.11 16.89 -13.09
C GLN A 39 4.95 15.37 -12.96
N VAL A 40 5.76 14.73 -12.09
CA VAL A 40 5.64 13.30 -11.79
C VAL A 40 4.28 13.01 -11.18
N LYS A 41 3.86 13.79 -10.18
CA LYS A 41 2.56 13.62 -9.52
C LYS A 41 1.41 13.73 -10.51
N GLU A 42 1.40 14.75 -11.37
CA GLU A 42 0.37 14.92 -12.41
C GLU A 42 0.32 13.70 -13.33
N ARG A 43 1.48 13.19 -13.76
CA ARG A 43 1.54 12.05 -14.67
C ARG A 43 1.07 10.76 -14.01
N LEU A 44 1.46 10.51 -12.75
CA LEU A 44 0.99 9.36 -11.98
C LEU A 44 -0.52 9.42 -11.70
N LEU A 45 -1.08 10.61 -11.45
CA LEU A 45 -2.53 10.82 -11.32
C LEU A 45 -3.29 10.49 -12.61
N GLN A 46 -2.69 10.70 -13.77
CA GLN A 46 -3.27 10.24 -15.04
C GLN A 46 -3.19 8.72 -15.16
N MET A 47 -2.05 8.12 -14.83
CA MET A 47 -1.85 6.67 -14.97
C MET A 47 -2.77 5.86 -14.04
N ILE A 48 -2.94 6.28 -12.78
CA ILE A 48 -3.80 5.56 -11.81
C ILE A 48 -5.29 5.56 -12.19
N LYS A 49 -5.74 6.44 -13.10
CA LYS A 49 -7.12 6.41 -13.61
C LYS A 49 -7.39 5.16 -14.43
N ASP A 50 -6.39 4.75 -15.20
CA ASP A 50 -6.51 3.70 -16.20
C ASP A 50 -5.89 2.37 -15.71
N ASP A 51 -4.96 2.44 -14.77
CA ASP A 51 -4.21 1.28 -14.25
C ASP A 51 -4.25 1.21 -12.71
N GLY A 52 -4.57 0.02 -12.19
CA GLY A 52 -4.65 -0.29 -10.76
C GLY A 52 -3.31 -0.70 -10.16
N ASP A 53 -2.20 -0.24 -10.72
CA ASP A 53 -0.86 -0.60 -10.29
C ASP A 53 -0.53 -0.05 -8.88
N TYR A 54 -0.19 -0.95 -7.96
CA TYR A 54 0.15 -0.59 -6.58
C TYR A 54 1.41 0.24 -6.46
N LEU A 55 2.38 0.12 -7.37
CA LEU A 55 3.58 0.96 -7.31
C LEU A 55 3.23 2.41 -7.63
N ILE A 56 2.27 2.64 -8.53
CA ILE A 56 1.76 4.00 -8.81
C ILE A 56 1.07 4.55 -7.55
N ALA A 57 0.20 3.76 -6.93
CA ALA A 57 -0.51 4.13 -5.72
C ALA A 57 0.43 4.45 -4.55
N GLU A 58 1.40 3.56 -4.29
CA GLU A 58 2.43 3.73 -3.26
C GLU A 58 3.28 4.98 -3.52
N THR A 59 3.64 5.25 -4.78
CA THR A 59 4.39 6.47 -5.12
C THR A 59 3.55 7.72 -4.87
N LEU A 60 2.26 7.70 -5.20
CA LEU A 60 1.35 8.81 -4.91
C LEU A 60 1.16 9.04 -3.41
N VAL A 61 1.21 7.98 -2.59
CA VAL A 61 1.24 8.06 -1.12
C VAL A 61 2.52 8.76 -0.65
N LYS A 62 3.70 8.34 -1.13
CA LYS A 62 4.99 8.99 -0.79
C LYS A 62 5.01 10.49 -1.15
N LEU A 63 4.28 10.87 -2.20
CA LEU A 63 4.14 12.26 -2.65
C LEU A 63 2.99 13.03 -1.97
N ASN A 64 2.31 12.43 -0.98
CA ASN A 64 1.15 12.98 -0.26
C ASN A 64 0.08 13.55 -1.21
N SER A 65 -0.25 12.81 -2.27
CA SER A 65 -1.21 13.26 -3.30
C SER A 65 -2.65 13.03 -2.85
N VAL A 66 -3.29 14.03 -2.25
CA VAL A 66 -4.69 13.97 -1.77
C VAL A 66 -5.65 13.65 -2.91
N GLU A 67 -5.39 14.19 -4.10
CA GLU A 67 -6.18 13.99 -5.32
C GLU A 67 -6.23 12.51 -5.74
N ALA A 68 -5.19 11.73 -5.43
CA ALA A 68 -5.12 10.32 -5.77
C ALA A 68 -6.18 9.49 -5.03
N THR A 69 -6.62 9.94 -3.85
CA THR A 69 -7.56 9.18 -3.02
C THR A 69 -8.89 8.91 -3.73
N ASN A 70 -9.37 9.83 -4.57
CA ASN A 70 -10.56 9.63 -5.38
C ASN A 70 -10.41 8.47 -6.38
N HIS A 71 -9.23 8.33 -6.98
CA HIS A 71 -8.94 7.22 -7.90
C HIS A 71 -8.73 5.90 -7.15
N MET A 72 -8.06 5.95 -6.00
CA MET A 72 -7.88 4.78 -5.13
C MET A 72 -9.23 4.25 -4.60
N GLU A 73 -10.20 5.11 -4.29
CA GLU A 73 -11.55 4.69 -3.89
C GLU A 73 -12.28 3.95 -5.03
N ILE A 74 -12.06 4.33 -6.29
CA ILE A 74 -12.61 3.60 -7.44
C ILE A 74 -12.04 2.19 -7.48
N TRP A 75 -10.73 2.03 -7.30
CA TRP A 75 -10.08 0.72 -7.28
C TRP A 75 -10.47 -0.12 -6.07
N LEU A 76 -10.59 0.50 -4.89
CA LEU A 76 -11.15 -0.13 -3.69
C LEU A 76 -12.54 -0.73 -3.95
N ASN A 77 -13.41 0.00 -4.65
CA ASN A 77 -14.76 -0.47 -4.96
C ASN A 77 -14.80 -1.55 -6.05
N LYS A 78 -13.81 -1.57 -6.96
CA LYS A 78 -13.67 -2.62 -7.99
C LYS A 78 -13.02 -3.90 -7.46
N ALA A 79 -12.28 -3.81 -6.35
CA ALA A 79 -11.55 -4.92 -5.77
C ALA A 79 -12.48 -6.05 -5.31
N SER A 80 -12.21 -7.26 -5.79
CA SER A 80 -13.03 -8.45 -5.52
C SER A 80 -12.55 -9.27 -4.32
N SER A 81 -11.29 -9.13 -3.90
CA SER A 81 -10.75 -9.86 -2.75
C SER A 81 -10.59 -8.95 -1.52
N PRO A 82 -10.83 -9.49 -0.31
CA PRO A 82 -10.63 -8.76 0.94
C PRO A 82 -9.21 -8.17 1.08
N ALA A 83 -8.17 -8.93 0.71
CA ALA A 83 -6.78 -8.47 0.77
C ALA A 83 -6.52 -7.25 -0.14
N VAL A 84 -7.06 -7.26 -1.36
CA VAL A 84 -6.91 -6.12 -2.28
C VAL A 84 -7.68 -4.90 -1.76
N ARG A 85 -8.84 -5.10 -1.14
CA ARG A 85 -9.60 -4.01 -0.51
C ARG A 85 -8.83 -3.38 0.65
N ILE A 86 -8.23 -4.19 1.53
CA ILE A 86 -7.36 -3.70 2.60
C ILE A 86 -6.18 -2.92 2.03
N LYS A 87 -5.55 -3.40 0.95
CA LYS A 87 -4.42 -2.72 0.30
C LYS A 87 -4.78 -1.31 -0.19
N TRP A 88 -5.90 -1.18 -0.90
CA TRP A 88 -6.34 0.15 -1.36
C TRP A 88 -6.75 1.06 -0.20
N ALA A 89 -7.42 0.51 0.81
CA ALA A 89 -7.79 1.25 2.01
C ALA A 89 -6.54 1.75 2.77
N SER A 90 -5.44 0.97 2.79
CA SER A 90 -4.19 1.38 3.45
C SER A 90 -3.53 2.56 2.73
N PHE A 91 -3.50 2.57 1.39
CA PHE A 91 -3.00 3.74 0.65
C PHE A 91 -3.83 5.01 0.93
N ILE A 92 -5.15 4.89 0.97
CA ILE A 92 -6.03 6.03 1.25
C ILE A 92 -5.82 6.55 2.69
N THR A 93 -5.73 5.63 3.67
CA THR A 93 -5.56 6.03 5.08
C THR A 93 -4.23 6.72 5.33
N GLU A 94 -3.16 6.30 4.64
CA GLU A 94 -1.85 6.93 4.74
C GLU A 94 -1.89 8.39 4.24
N ILE A 95 -2.53 8.65 3.09
CA ILE A 95 -2.67 10.02 2.57
C ILE A 95 -3.58 10.88 3.46
N ARG A 96 -4.62 10.28 4.04
CA ARG A 96 -5.63 10.99 4.86
C ARG A 96 -5.28 11.05 6.35
N ASN A 97 -4.13 10.52 6.77
CA ASN A 97 -3.68 10.47 8.16
C ASN A 97 -4.71 9.84 9.12
N GLY A 98 -5.21 8.65 8.79
CA GLY A 98 -6.14 7.91 9.66
C GLY A 98 -7.61 8.13 9.31
N ASP A 99 -8.05 7.56 8.19
CA ASP A 99 -9.45 7.60 7.75
C ASP A 99 -10.26 6.49 8.43
N LEU A 100 -11.17 6.86 9.34
CA LEU A 100 -12.03 5.92 10.09
C LEU A 100 -12.89 5.03 9.19
N LYS A 101 -13.29 5.51 8.00
CA LYS A 101 -14.03 4.71 7.04
C LYS A 101 -13.12 3.63 6.44
N MET A 102 -11.89 3.97 6.09
CA MET A 102 -10.91 3.01 5.58
C MET A 102 -10.53 1.99 6.65
N GLU A 103 -10.36 2.43 7.90
CA GLU A 103 -10.12 1.55 9.04
C GLU A 103 -11.27 0.55 9.24
N ALA A 104 -12.52 1.02 9.21
CA ALA A 104 -13.70 0.17 9.33
C ALA A 104 -13.79 -0.86 8.19
N ILE A 105 -13.49 -0.46 6.95
CA ILE A 105 -13.42 -1.38 5.82
C ILE A 105 -12.34 -2.43 6.07
N ALA A 106 -11.12 -2.01 6.41
CA ALA A 106 -10.01 -2.94 6.60
C ALA A 106 -10.30 -3.97 7.70
N TYR A 107 -10.88 -3.53 8.82
CA TYR A 107 -11.29 -4.41 9.90
C TYR A 107 -12.34 -5.44 9.44
N GLN A 108 -13.41 -4.99 8.76
CA GLN A 108 -14.47 -5.88 8.28
C GLN A 108 -13.96 -6.87 7.22
N GLU A 109 -13.15 -6.40 6.28
CA GLU A 109 -12.56 -7.26 5.25
C GLU A 109 -11.66 -8.32 5.86
N PHE A 110 -10.83 -7.96 6.85
CA PHE A 110 -9.96 -8.93 7.51
C PHE A 110 -10.75 -10.03 8.21
N GLN A 111 -11.88 -9.69 8.86
CA GLN A 111 -12.75 -10.69 9.50
C GLN A 111 -13.32 -11.71 8.50
N ASN A 112 -13.43 -11.36 7.23
CA ASN A 112 -13.94 -12.23 6.17
C ASN A 112 -12.90 -13.20 5.60
N PHE A 113 -11.64 -13.16 6.07
CA PHE A 113 -10.59 -14.05 5.56
C PHE A 113 -10.88 -15.50 5.95
N LYS A 114 -11.23 -16.32 4.95
CA LYS A 114 -11.38 -17.78 5.10
C LYS A 114 -10.00 -18.42 4.98
N PHE A 115 -9.28 -18.46 6.10
CA PHE A 115 -7.87 -18.86 6.17
C PHE A 115 -7.49 -20.09 5.33
N LYS A 116 -6.54 -19.93 4.39
CA LYS A 116 -5.56 -20.98 4.07
C LYS A 116 -4.23 -20.48 3.48
N TYR A 117 -4.16 -19.30 2.87
CA TYR A 117 -2.89 -18.72 2.36
C TYR A 117 -2.82 -17.18 2.37
N GLU A 118 -3.96 -16.46 2.39
CA GLU A 118 -3.97 -14.98 2.28
C GLU A 118 -3.48 -14.25 3.54
N VAL A 119 -3.39 -14.93 4.69
CA VAL A 119 -2.80 -14.39 5.93
C VAL A 119 -1.30 -14.69 6.03
N GLU A 120 -0.73 -15.46 5.11
CA GLU A 120 0.72 -15.70 5.05
C GLU A 120 1.46 -14.46 4.53
N SER A 121 1.58 -13.42 5.34
CA SER A 121 2.85 -12.65 5.51
C SER A 121 3.05 -11.24 4.94
N ILE A 122 2.07 -10.54 4.38
CA ILE A 122 2.25 -9.08 4.15
C ILE A 122 1.05 -8.21 4.53
N ILE A 123 -0.12 -8.82 4.72
CA ILE A 123 -1.35 -8.08 5.04
C ILE A 123 -1.23 -7.29 6.34
N PHE A 124 -0.45 -7.78 7.30
CA PHE A 124 -0.21 -7.07 8.57
C PHE A 124 0.53 -5.73 8.37
N TYR A 125 1.39 -5.62 7.35
CA TYR A 125 2.04 -4.34 7.01
C TYR A 125 1.08 -3.34 6.37
N ASP A 126 -0.01 -3.81 5.75
CA ASP A 126 -1.08 -2.93 5.30
C ASP A 126 -2.01 -2.53 6.45
N LEU A 127 -2.30 -3.46 7.37
CA LEU A 127 -3.14 -3.22 8.54
C LEU A 127 -2.48 -2.28 9.56
N ILE A 128 -1.17 -2.33 9.77
CA ILE A 128 -0.54 -1.46 10.77
C ILE A 128 -0.62 0.02 10.40
N LYS A 129 -0.72 0.34 9.10
CA LYS A 129 -0.81 1.70 8.57
C LYS A 129 -2.04 2.47 9.04
N PHE A 130 -3.07 1.78 9.49
CA PHE A 130 -4.28 2.42 10.01
C PHE A 130 -4.09 3.01 11.41
N GLN A 131 -3.00 2.66 12.12
CA GLN A 131 -2.67 3.18 13.46
C GLN A 131 -3.84 3.08 14.45
N SER A 132 -4.63 2.01 14.34
CA SER A 132 -5.84 1.78 15.14
C SER A 132 -5.58 0.73 16.21
N ASP A 133 -5.93 1.02 17.47
CA ASP A 133 -5.82 0.07 18.58
C ASP A 133 -6.58 -1.22 18.30
N ARG A 134 -7.77 -1.11 17.70
CA ARG A 134 -8.58 -2.27 17.34
C ARG A 134 -7.91 -3.14 16.28
N ILE A 135 -7.24 -2.53 15.29
CA ILE A 135 -6.48 -3.29 14.29
C ILE A 135 -5.21 -3.89 14.93
N ASN A 136 -4.55 -3.18 15.83
CA ASN A 136 -3.40 -3.69 16.57
C ASN A 136 -3.78 -4.92 17.40
N ASP A 137 -4.91 -4.88 18.11
CA ASP A 137 -5.46 -6.03 18.85
C ASP A 137 -5.80 -7.21 17.93
N LEU A 138 -6.32 -6.92 16.74
CA LEU A 138 -6.57 -7.93 15.73
C LEU A 138 -5.28 -8.60 15.26
N ILE A 139 -4.20 -7.85 15.03
CA ILE A 139 -2.88 -8.40 14.67
C ILE A 139 -2.28 -9.21 15.84
N ARG A 140 -2.46 -8.76 17.09
CA ARG A 140 -1.95 -9.45 18.29
C ARG A 140 -2.46 -10.89 18.41
N ASN A 141 -3.65 -11.20 17.92
CA ASN A 141 -4.18 -12.56 17.91
C ASN A 141 -3.36 -13.54 17.05
N TYR A 142 -2.40 -13.05 16.26
CA TYR A 142 -1.58 -13.86 15.36
C TYR A 142 -0.11 -13.97 15.78
N ILE A 143 0.33 -13.31 16.86
CA ILE A 143 1.77 -13.30 17.25
C ILE A 143 2.30 -14.67 17.67
N ASP A 144 1.43 -15.54 18.19
CA ASP A 144 1.76 -16.92 18.58
C ASP A 144 1.11 -17.95 17.64
N HIS A 145 0.83 -17.55 16.40
CA HIS A 145 0.19 -18.42 15.43
C HIS A 145 1.07 -19.64 15.11
N LYS A 146 0.43 -20.81 14.93
CA LYS A 146 1.10 -22.10 14.66
C LYS A 146 1.98 -22.12 13.40
N TYR A 147 1.78 -21.19 12.48
CA TYR A 147 2.59 -21.04 11.26
C TYR A 147 3.60 -19.92 11.48
N PHE A 148 4.88 -20.27 11.40
CA PHE A 148 6.01 -19.37 11.69
C PHE A 148 5.95 -18.04 10.93
N LEU A 149 5.64 -18.05 9.62
CA LEU A 149 5.57 -16.81 8.85
C LEU A 149 4.41 -15.91 9.32
N VAL A 150 3.28 -16.49 9.72
CA VAL A 150 2.16 -15.68 10.23
C VAL A 150 2.56 -14.98 11.53
N SER A 151 3.17 -15.70 12.47
CA SER A 151 3.65 -15.12 13.73
C SER A 151 4.77 -14.11 13.54
N LEU A 152 5.77 -14.43 12.71
CA LEU A 152 6.88 -13.53 12.38
C LEU A 152 6.38 -12.20 11.83
N HIS A 153 5.49 -12.23 10.84
CA HIS A 153 5.01 -11.01 10.20
C HIS A 153 4.06 -10.21 11.08
N ALA A 154 3.27 -10.86 11.94
CA ALA A 154 2.47 -10.17 12.96
C ALA A 154 3.36 -9.44 13.97
N LYS A 155 4.42 -10.11 14.48
CA LYS A 155 5.41 -9.51 15.39
C LYS A 155 6.13 -8.33 14.74
N ARG A 156 6.62 -8.49 13.50
CA ARG A 156 7.28 -7.40 12.76
C ARG A 156 6.38 -6.21 12.53
N ALA A 157 5.13 -6.44 12.13
CA ALA A 157 4.18 -5.35 11.94
C ALA A 157 3.94 -4.57 13.24
N LEU A 158 3.94 -5.24 14.39
CA LEU A 158 3.79 -4.61 15.71
C LEU A 158 5.12 -4.07 16.31
N GLY A 159 6.26 -4.24 15.63
CA GLY A 159 7.56 -3.87 16.17
C GLY A 159 8.00 -4.71 17.38
N LEU A 160 7.59 -5.98 17.45
CA LEU A 160 7.90 -6.93 18.52
C LEU A 160 9.01 -7.93 18.15
N ASP A 161 9.64 -7.75 16.99
CA ASP A 161 10.70 -8.61 16.46
C ASP A 161 12.08 -8.06 16.91
N ASP A 162 12.22 -7.81 18.22
CA ASP A 162 13.50 -7.51 18.87
C ASP A 162 13.98 -8.79 19.57
N GLU A 163 14.53 -9.74 18.80
CA GLU A 163 15.43 -10.83 19.25
C GLU A 163 16.15 -11.49 18.07
#